data_AF-N6VSN0-F1
#
_entry.id   AF-N6VSN0-F1
#
_cell.length_a   1.000
_cell.length_b   1.000
_cell.length_c   1.000
_cell.angle_alpha   90.00
_cell.angle_beta   90.00
_cell.angle_gamma   90.00
#
_symmetry.space_group_name_H-M   'P 1'
#
loop_
_entity.id
_entity.type
_entity.pdbx_description
1 polymer ?
#
loop_
_entity_poly.entity_id
_entity_poly.type
_entity_poly.pdbx_seq_one_letter_code
_entity_poly.pdbx_strand_id
1 'polypeptide(L)' 'MNLTVQRRLAAKILKCGLDRVWIDPEHIEDVKMAMTR' A
#
# COMPACT_ATOMS: atom_id res chain seq x y z
N MET A 1 8.25 9.45 4.97
CA MET A 1 7.25 8.75 4.12
C MET A 1 6.72 7.56 4.88
N ASN A 2 5.43 7.51 5.23
CA ASN A 2 4.85 6.38 5.96
C ASN A 2 3.70 5.77 5.15
N LEU A 3 4.02 4.77 4.31
CA LEU A 3 3.07 3.98 3.51
C LEU A 3 2.62 2.69 4.24
N THR A 4 2.91 2.58 5.54
CA THR A 4 2.68 1.35 6.32
C THR A 4 1.19 1.01 6.40
N VAL A 5 0.33 2.02 6.43
CA VAL A 5 -1.13 1.85 6.47
C VAL A 5 -1.64 1.31 5.13
N GLN A 6 -1.19 1.88 4.01
CA GLN A 6 -1.52 1.44 2.66
C GLN A 6 -1.04 0.02 2.39
N ARG A 7 0.21 -0.32 2.79
CA ARG A 7 0.73 -1.69 2.67
C ARG A 7 -0.10 -2.69 3.46
N ARG A 8 -0.56 -2.32 4.66
CA ARG A 8 -1.42 -3.17 5.49
C ARG A 8 -2.82 -3.35 4.90
N LEU A 9 -3.37 -2.31 4.29
CA LEU A 9 -4.64 -2.37 3.57
C LEU A 9 -4.55 -3.27 2.34
N ALA A 10 -3.55 -3.03 1.49
CA ALA A 10 -3.28 -3.83 0.30
C ALA A 10 -3.06 -5.31 0.65
N ALA A 11 -2.28 -5.62 1.69
CA ALA A 11 -2.07 -6.99 2.15
C ALA A 11 -3.38 -7.70 2.56
N LYS A 12 -4.29 -7.00 3.24
CA LYS A 12 -5.61 -7.54 3.62
C LYS A 12 -6.52 -7.76 2.42
N ILE A 13 -6.50 -6.84 1.45
CA ILE A 13 -7.34 -6.90 0.24
C ILE A 13 -6.85 -8.04 -0.67
N LEU A 14 -5.55 -8.11 -0.90
CA LEU A 14 -4.89 -9.10 -1.75
C LEU A 14 -4.68 -10.45 -1.06
N LYS A 15 -5.02 -10.57 0.23
CA LYS A 15 -4.83 -11.76 1.07
C LYS A 15 -3.39 -12.30 1.01
N CYS A 16 -2.41 -11.40 0.99
CA CYS A 16 -0.99 -11.72 0.91
C CYS A 16 -0.22 -11.17 2.12
N GLY A 17 1.05 -11.59 2.28
CA GLY A 17 1.92 -11.06 3.33
C GLY A 17 2.34 -9.61 3.05
N LEU A 18 2.60 -8.83 4.10
CA LEU A 18 3.07 -7.43 4.00
C LEU A 18 4.34 -7.30 3.16
N ASP A 19 5.22 -8.29 3.24
CA ASP A 19 6.50 -8.33 2.50
C ASP A 19 6.29 -8.57 1.00
N ARG A 20 5.13 -9.11 0.61
CA ARG A 20 4.75 -9.37 -0.79
C ARG A 20 4.00 -8.21 -1.44
N VAL A 21 3.67 -7.16 -0.68
CA VAL A 21 3.06 -5.95 -1.23
C VAL A 21 4.16 -5.06 -1.81
N TRP A 22 4.16 -4.94 -3.14
CA TRP A 22 5.02 -4.01 -3.85
C TRP A 22 4.20 -2.77 -4.23
N ILE A 23 4.80 -1.58 -4.05
CA ILE A 23 4.20 -0.30 -4.43
C ILE A 23 5.12 0.29 -5.48
N ASP A 24 4.54 0.71 -6.60
CA ASP A 24 5.27 1.34 -7.68
C ASP A 24 5.87 2.67 -7.22
N PRO A 25 7.21 2.86 -7.32
CA PRO A 25 7.86 4.10 -6.93
C PRO A 25 7.41 5.33 -7.73
N GLU A 26 6.97 5.15 -8.98
CA GLU A 26 6.50 6.26 -9.83
C GLU A 26 5.13 6.78 -9.39
N HIS A 27 4.35 5.96 -8.67
CA HIS A 27 2.99 6.28 -8.20
C HIS A 27 2.89 6.46 -6.68
N ILE A 28 4.01 6.71 -5.98
CA ILE A 28 4.02 6.86 -4.52
C ILE A 28 3.11 8.01 -4.05
N GLU A 29 3.06 9.13 -4.75
CA GLU A 29 2.23 10.28 -4.35
C GLU A 29 0.74 9.97 -4.46
N ASP A 30 0.32 9.24 -5.50
CA ASP A 30 -1.07 8.78 -5.66
C ASP A 30 -1.47 7.83 -4.52
N VAL A 31 -0.57 6.88 -4.20
CA VAL A 31 -0.80 5.91 -3.12
C VAL A 31 -0.82 6.58 -1.75
N LYS A 32 -0.08 7.68 -1.54
CA LYS A 32 -0.17 8.46 -0.29
C LYS A 32 -1.55 9.11 -0.12
N MET A 33 -2.15 9.60 -1.21
CA MET A 33 -3.47 10.23 -1.18
C MET A 33 -4.60 9.21 -0.96
N ALA A 34 -4.36 7.93 -1.25
CA ALA A 34 -5.31 6.86 -0.99
C ALA A 34 -5.47 6.58 0.52
N MET A 35 -6.57 7.07 1.11
CA MET A 35 -6.93 6.84 2.52
C MET A 35 -8.11 5.87 2.72
N THR A 36 -8.85 5.55 1.67
CA THR A 36 -10.04 4.68 1.72
C THR A 36 -9.72 3.22 1.39
N ARG A 37 -10.63 2.32 1.76
CA ARG A 37 -10.49 0.87 1.65
C ARG A 37 -10.83 0.32 0.28
#